data_AF-A0A418IIL9-F1
#
_entry.id   AF-A0A418IIL9-F1
#
_cell.length_a   1.000
_cell.length_b   1.000
_cell.length_c   1.000
_cell.angle_alpha   90.00
_cell.angle_beta   90.00
_cell.angle_gamma   90.00
#
_symmetry.space_group_name_H-M   'P 1'
#
loop_
_entity.id
_entity.type
_entity.pdbx_description
1 polymer ?
#
loop_
_entity_poly.entity_id
_entity_poly.type
_entity_poly.pdbx_seq_one_letter_code
_entity_poly.pdbx_strand_id
1 'polypeptide(L)'
;MLKNSIHHIYLEQNDDEVIIEKFNEKQQYIILEQINDLPQSGFTVFNHLYVNPSFEEDFERLFLNRNRHLKSSEGFESLLFLKPQTKHAHYVIVTVWTDETAYQQWQNSKEYKASHHKRGTDSGSDKNIVNRKLSFNISLDLTDS
;
A
#
# COMPACT_ATOMS: atom_id res chain seq x y z
N MET A 1 7.21 11.24 -9.67
CA MET A 1 6.65 11.81 -8.42
C MET A 1 5.16 11.92 -8.61
N LEU A 2 4.38 11.30 -7.72
CA LEU A 2 2.94 11.52 -7.62
C LEU A 2 2.70 12.59 -6.57
N LYS A 3 1.79 13.55 -6.82
CA LYS A 3 1.50 14.59 -5.83
C LYS A 3 0.07 15.09 -5.90
N ASN A 4 -0.36 15.68 -4.80
CA ASN A 4 -1.57 16.47 -4.66
C ASN A 4 -1.22 17.71 -3.84
N SER A 5 -0.99 18.82 -4.55
CA SER A 5 -0.55 20.09 -3.95
C SER A 5 -1.59 20.69 -3.01
N ILE A 6 -2.89 20.46 -3.27
CA ILE A 6 -4.00 20.96 -2.45
C ILE A 6 -3.94 20.39 -1.03
N HIS A 7 -3.67 19.09 -0.92
CA HIS A 7 -3.60 18.38 0.36
C HIS A 7 -2.17 18.24 0.90
N HIS A 8 -1.17 18.79 0.20
CA HIS A 8 0.25 18.64 0.52
C HIS A 8 0.65 17.17 0.71
N ILE A 9 0.27 16.33 -0.25
CA ILE A 9 0.66 14.91 -0.27
C ILE A 9 1.58 14.67 -1.46
N TYR A 10 2.77 14.14 -1.21
CA TYR A 10 3.79 13.88 -2.21
C TYR A 10 4.36 12.47 -2.02
N LEU A 11 4.57 11.76 -3.12
CA LEU A 11 5.27 10.50 -3.19
C LEU A 11 6.41 10.65 -4.19
N GLU A 12 7.63 10.68 -3.65
CA GLU A 12 8.87 10.76 -4.42
C GLU A 12 9.61 9.42 -4.30
N GLN A 13 10.01 8.86 -5.44
CA GLN A 13 10.81 7.65 -5.52
C GLN A 13 12.21 8.01 -6.01
N ASN A 14 13.23 7.56 -5.29
CA ASN A 14 14.64 7.74 -5.60
C ASN A 14 15.32 6.37 -5.50
N ASP A 15 15.70 5.79 -6.63
CA ASP A 15 16.27 4.43 -6.71
C ASP A 15 15.40 3.41 -5.96
N ASP A 16 15.91 2.89 -4.84
CA ASP A 16 15.27 1.87 -3.99
C ASP A 16 14.53 2.47 -2.77
N GLU A 17 14.44 3.79 -2.68
CA GLU A 17 13.79 4.50 -1.58
C GLU A 17 12.56 5.31 -2.03
N VAL A 18 11.61 5.46 -1.11
CA VAL A 18 10.43 6.30 -1.30
C VAL A 18 10.29 7.25 -0.12
N ILE A 19 10.01 8.52 -0.42
CA ILE A 19 9.62 9.54 0.55
C ILE A 19 8.13 9.81 0.35
N ILE A 20 7.37 9.63 1.42
CA ILE A 20 5.97 10.08 1.49
C ILE A 20 5.93 11.30 2.39
N GLU A 21 5.58 12.44 1.83
CA GLU A 21 5.28 13.66 2.57
C GLU A 21 3.76 13.82 2.66
N LYS A 22 3.25 13.97 3.89
CA LYS A 22 1.82 14.21 4.15
C LYS A 22 1.69 15.15 5.35
N PHE A 23 0.87 16.18 5.23
CA PHE A 23 0.64 17.15 6.32
C PHE A 23 1.94 17.76 6.89
N ASN A 24 2.93 18.02 6.02
CA ASN A 24 4.27 18.51 6.37
C ASN A 24 5.13 17.53 7.18
N GLU A 25 4.73 16.27 7.29
CA GLU A 25 5.55 15.19 7.85
C GLU A 25 6.11 14.33 6.73
N LYS A 26 7.43 14.14 6.74
CA LYS A 26 8.15 13.28 5.78
C LYS A 26 8.48 11.96 6.44
N GLN A 27 8.12 10.86 5.78
CA GLN A 27 8.54 9.52 6.18
C GLN A 27 9.26 8.84 5.03
N GLN A 28 10.44 8.29 5.34
CA GLN A 28 11.28 7.54 4.42
C GLN A 28 10.99 6.04 4.51
N TYR A 29 11.04 5.40 3.35
CA TYR A 29 10.79 3.98 3.17
C TYR A 29 11.80 3.34 2.22
N ILE A 30 12.04 2.05 2.45
CA ILE A 30 12.74 1.17 1.52
C ILE A 30 11.69 0.38 0.72
N ILE A 31 11.90 0.26 -0.59
CA ILE A 31 11.05 -0.55 -1.47
C ILE A 31 11.39 -2.03 -1.27
N LEU A 32 10.44 -2.82 -0.77
CA LEU A 32 10.56 -4.28 -0.67
C LEU A 32 10.02 -5.01 -1.90
N GLU A 33 9.04 -4.42 -2.58
CA GLU A 33 8.52 -4.91 -3.85
C GLU A 33 7.98 -3.74 -4.66
N GLN A 34 8.25 -3.76 -5.96
CA GLN A 34 7.64 -2.88 -6.94
C GLN A 34 7.00 -3.70 -8.07
N ILE A 35 5.81 -3.27 -8.49
CA ILE A 35 5.13 -3.75 -9.69
C ILE A 35 4.88 -2.54 -10.57
N ASN A 36 5.48 -2.57 -11.76
CA ASN A 36 5.50 -1.48 -12.74
C ASN A 36 6.15 -0.20 -12.18
N ASP A 37 6.45 0.75 -13.06
CA ASP A 37 6.91 2.07 -12.64
C ASP A 37 5.75 2.92 -12.14
N LEU A 38 6.02 3.86 -11.25
CA LEU A 38 5.01 4.81 -10.81
C LEU A 38 4.53 5.67 -12.00
N PRO A 39 3.21 5.76 -12.24
CA PRO A 39 2.70 6.67 -13.27
C PRO A 39 2.88 8.12 -12.82
N GLN A 40 2.66 9.05 -13.76
CA GLN A 40 2.71 10.49 -13.47
C GLN A 40 1.48 10.97 -12.67
N SER A 41 0.36 10.26 -12.80
CA SER A 41 -0.88 10.57 -12.11
C SER A 41 -1.74 9.32 -11.90
N GLY A 42 -2.71 9.43 -10.99
CA GLY A 42 -3.73 8.39 -10.80
C GLY A 42 -4.37 8.40 -9.41
N PHE A 43 -5.45 7.65 -9.28
CA PHE A 43 -6.09 7.42 -7.99
C PHE A 43 -5.19 6.52 -7.15
N THR A 44 -4.67 7.07 -6.05
CA THR A 44 -3.63 6.42 -5.25
C THR A 44 -4.17 6.06 -3.88
N VAL A 45 -3.87 4.84 -3.47
CA VAL A 45 -4.33 4.26 -2.21
C VAL A 45 -3.12 3.86 -1.37
N PHE A 46 -3.03 4.42 -0.17
CA PHE A 46 -2.01 4.17 0.83
C PHE A 46 -2.56 3.33 1.98
N ASN A 47 -2.26 2.03 1.97
CA ASN A 47 -2.61 1.14 3.08
C ASN A 47 -1.51 1.18 4.14
N HIS A 48 -1.74 1.89 5.24
CA HIS A 48 -0.83 1.99 6.36
C HIS A 48 -1.07 0.81 7.31
N LEU A 49 -0.10 -0.09 7.39
CA LEU A 49 -0.18 -1.31 8.18
C LEU A 49 0.78 -1.23 9.36
N TYR A 50 0.21 -1.23 10.57
CA TYR A 50 1.00 -1.34 11.78
C TYR A 50 1.31 -2.82 12.03
N VAL A 51 2.57 -3.21 11.89
CA VAL A 51 3.04 -4.54 12.24
C VAL A 51 3.46 -4.53 13.71
N ASN A 52 3.01 -5.51 14.48
CA ASN A 52 3.40 -5.61 15.88
C ASN A 52 4.91 -5.87 15.98
N PRO A 53 5.60 -5.29 16.98
CA PRO A 53 7.04 -5.49 17.13
C PRO A 53 7.41 -6.97 17.20
N SER A 54 8.51 -7.34 16.55
CA SER A 54 9.04 -8.71 16.42
C SER A 54 8.33 -9.58 15.38
N PHE A 55 7.34 -9.06 14.66
CA PHE A 55 6.65 -9.77 13.57
C PHE A 55 6.95 -9.19 12.18
N GLU A 56 7.86 -8.22 12.08
CA GLU A 56 8.20 -7.56 10.83
C GLU A 56 8.73 -8.53 9.76
N GLU A 57 9.68 -9.40 10.10
CA GLU A 57 10.24 -10.37 9.14
C GLU A 57 9.20 -11.39 8.67
N ASP A 58 8.33 -11.84 9.56
CA ASP A 58 7.24 -12.75 9.21
C ASP A 58 6.24 -12.07 8.28
N PHE A 59 5.89 -10.81 8.58
CA PHE A 59 5.02 -10.00 7.73
C PHE A 59 5.60 -9.83 6.33
N GLU A 60 6.86 -9.41 6.22
CA GLU A 60 7.55 -9.25 4.94
C GLU A 60 7.54 -10.56 4.14
N ARG A 61 7.90 -11.68 4.77
CA ARG A 61 7.92 -13.01 4.13
C ARG A 61 6.53 -13.43 3.63
N LEU A 62 5.51 -13.29 4.46
CA LEU A 62 4.14 -13.66 4.10
C LEU A 62 3.61 -12.79 2.96
N PHE A 63 3.87 -11.48 3.02
CA PHE A 63 3.41 -10.55 2.00
C PHE A 63 4.12 -10.79 0.66
N LEU A 64 5.44 -11.04 0.65
CA LEU A 64 6.19 -11.31 -0.58
C LEU A 64 5.80 -12.64 -1.25
N ASN A 65 5.32 -13.62 -0.49
CA ASN A 65 4.82 -14.90 -1.00
C ASN A 65 3.33 -14.86 -1.40
N ARG A 66 2.67 -13.70 -1.31
CA ARG A 66 1.26 -13.57 -1.70
C ARG A 66 1.07 -13.79 -3.20
N ASN A 67 -0.12 -14.25 -3.57
CA ASN A 67 -0.48 -14.38 -4.97
C ASN A 67 -0.72 -12.99 -5.60
N ARG A 68 -0.07 -12.70 -6.73
CA ARG A 68 -0.02 -11.36 -7.36
C ARG A 68 -1.17 -11.14 -8.35
N HIS A 69 -2.38 -11.56 -7.99
CA HIS A 69 -3.58 -11.43 -8.84
C HIS A 69 -3.94 -9.98 -9.19
N LEU A 70 -3.44 -9.02 -8.42
CA LEU A 70 -3.69 -7.60 -8.66
C LEU A 70 -3.25 -7.12 -10.06
N LYS A 71 -2.23 -7.75 -10.65
CA LYS A 71 -1.66 -7.33 -11.94
C LYS A 71 -2.62 -7.47 -13.13
N SER A 72 -3.61 -8.34 -13.03
CA SER A 72 -4.58 -8.58 -14.12
C SER A 72 -5.85 -7.76 -13.97
N SER A 73 -5.97 -6.95 -12.92
CA SER A 73 -7.14 -6.10 -12.69
C SER A 73 -7.17 -4.95 -13.69
N GLU A 74 -8.33 -4.71 -14.28
CA GLU A 74 -8.55 -3.56 -15.15
C GLU A 74 -8.32 -2.24 -14.39
N GLY A 75 -7.58 -1.32 -15.01
CA GLY A 75 -7.22 -0.02 -14.44
C GLY A 75 -6.15 -0.04 -13.34
N PHE A 76 -5.51 -1.18 -13.05
CA PHE A 76 -4.35 -1.24 -12.17
C PHE A 76 -3.09 -0.73 -12.87
N GLU A 77 -2.40 0.23 -12.26
CA GLU A 77 -1.20 0.86 -12.84
C GLU A 77 0.08 0.37 -12.16
N SER A 78 0.16 0.47 -10.83
CA SER A 78 1.39 0.11 -10.08
C SER A 78 1.14 -0.27 -8.63
N LEU A 79 2.10 -0.97 -8.04
CA LEU A 79 2.14 -1.27 -6.60
C LEU A 79 3.55 -1.06 -6.05
N LEU A 80 3.61 -0.45 -4.86
CA LEU A 80 4.81 -0.41 -4.03
C LEU A 80 4.52 -1.04 -2.67
N PHE A 81 5.41 -1.93 -2.22
CA PHE A 81 5.44 -2.40 -0.84
C PHE A 81 6.60 -1.75 -0.11
N LEU A 82 6.28 -0.91 0.87
CA LEU A 82 7.22 0.01 1.49
C LEU A 82 7.45 -0.35 2.96
N LYS A 83 8.72 -0.50 3.32
CA LYS A 83 9.19 -0.70 4.70
C LYS A 83 9.64 0.63 5.31
N PRO A 84 9.12 1.04 6.47
CA PRO A 84 9.56 2.29 7.07
C PRO A 84 11.00 2.17 7.58
N GLN A 85 11.79 3.23 7.40
CA GLN A 85 13.11 3.30 8.03
C GLN A 85 13.02 3.65 9.53
N THR A 86 11.93 4.29 9.94
CA THR A 86 11.66 4.62 11.36
C THR A 86 11.10 3.39 12.07
N LYS A 87 11.68 3.04 13.22
CA LYS A 87 11.16 1.96 14.08
C LYS A 87 9.73 2.27 14.55
N HIS A 88 8.89 1.24 14.61
CA HIS A 88 7.49 1.33 15.05
C HIS A 88 6.58 2.23 14.18
N ALA A 89 7.04 2.63 12.99
CA ALA A 89 6.18 3.25 11.99
C ALA A 89 5.46 2.18 11.15
N HIS A 90 4.45 2.61 10.40
CA HIS A 90 3.66 1.73 9.55
C HIS A 90 4.42 1.31 8.30
N TYR A 91 4.24 0.06 7.89
CA TYR A 91 4.45 -0.32 6.50
C TYR A 91 3.39 0.37 5.64
N VAL A 92 3.73 0.64 4.38
CA VAL A 92 2.76 1.22 3.44
C VAL A 92 2.72 0.37 2.18
N ILE A 93 1.52 -0.07 1.81
CA ILE A 93 1.27 -0.61 0.48
C ILE A 93 0.59 0.49 -0.33
N VAL A 94 1.30 0.98 -1.34
CA VAL A 94 0.77 1.96 -2.29
C VAL A 94 0.26 1.21 -3.50
N THR A 95 -0.99 1.46 -3.90
CA THR A 95 -1.50 1.01 -5.20
C THR A 95 -2.00 2.22 -5.98
N VAL A 96 -1.66 2.29 -7.25
CA VAL A 96 -2.11 3.34 -8.15
C VAL A 96 -3.04 2.73 -9.20
N TRP A 97 -4.12 3.45 -9.47
CA TRP A 97 -5.18 3.09 -10.40
C TRP A 97 -5.42 4.22 -11.38
N THR A 98 -5.98 3.89 -12.54
CA THR A 98 -6.38 4.88 -13.55
C THR A 98 -7.34 5.91 -12.98
N ASP A 99 -8.29 5.47 -12.15
CA ASP A 99 -9.27 6.30 -11.47
C ASP A 99 -9.86 5.57 -10.24
N GLU A 100 -10.66 6.30 -9.44
CA GLU A 100 -11.35 5.74 -8.27
C GLU A 100 -12.31 4.60 -8.66
N THR A 101 -12.95 4.68 -9.83
CA THR A 101 -13.94 3.67 -10.25
C THR A 101 -13.28 2.32 -10.48
N ALA A 102 -12.12 2.27 -11.13
CA ALA A 102 -11.33 1.06 -11.33
C ALA A 102 -10.95 0.42 -9.99
N TYR A 103 -10.50 1.23 -9.02
CA TYR A 103 -10.22 0.75 -7.67
C TYR A 103 -11.46 0.18 -6.96
N GLN A 104 -12.59 0.88 -7.03
CA GLN A 104 -13.84 0.44 -6.42
C GLN A 104 -14.35 -0.85 -7.07
N GLN A 105 -14.26 -0.97 -8.39
CA GLN A 105 -14.62 -2.20 -9.12
C GLN A 105 -13.75 -3.38 -8.68
N TRP A 106 -12.44 -3.16 -8.54
CA TRP A 106 -11.52 -4.18 -8.02
C TRP A 106 -11.86 -4.57 -6.57
N GLN A 107 -12.08 -3.62 -5.67
CA GLN A 107 -12.50 -3.91 -4.29
C GLN A 107 -13.79 -4.74 -4.22
N ASN A 108 -14.73 -4.46 -5.12
CA ASN A 108 -16.01 -5.15 -5.19
C ASN A 108 -15.94 -6.47 -5.97
N SER A 109 -14.84 -6.72 -6.70
CA SER A 109 -14.62 -7.94 -7.46
C SER A 109 -14.47 -9.16 -6.53
N LYS A 110 -14.84 -10.33 -7.04
CA LYS A 110 -14.73 -11.60 -6.30
C LYS A 110 -13.27 -11.94 -5.94
N GLU A 111 -12.28 -11.31 -6.57
CA GLU A 111 -10.85 -11.54 -6.33
C GLU A 111 -10.36 -10.84 -5.04
N TYR A 112 -10.88 -9.66 -4.72
CA TYR A 112 -10.72 -9.04 -3.40
C TYR A 112 -11.39 -9.90 -2.33
N LYS A 113 -12.60 -10.43 -2.62
CA LYS A 113 -13.26 -11.37 -1.72
C LYS A 113 -12.50 -12.68 -1.55
N ALA A 114 -11.78 -13.22 -2.54
CA ALA A 114 -11.00 -14.45 -2.40
C ALA A 114 -9.68 -14.26 -1.62
N SER A 115 -8.99 -13.14 -1.83
CA SER A 115 -7.79 -12.74 -1.09
C SER A 115 -8.09 -12.22 0.33
N HIS A 116 -9.32 -11.78 0.58
CA HIS A 116 -9.81 -11.39 1.90
C HIS A 116 -10.87 -12.34 2.52
N HIS A 117 -11.26 -13.45 1.88
CA HIS A 117 -12.13 -14.47 2.52
C HIS A 117 -11.39 -15.24 3.63
N LYS A 118 -10.06 -15.18 3.64
CA LYS A 118 -9.23 -15.56 4.79
C LYS A 118 -9.17 -14.47 5.89
N ARG A 119 -9.97 -13.40 5.82
CA ARG A 119 -10.13 -12.45 6.95
C ARG A 119 -10.80 -13.11 8.18
N GLY A 120 -11.31 -14.33 8.06
CA GLY A 120 -12.04 -15.03 9.13
C GLY A 120 -11.76 -16.53 9.29
N THR A 121 -10.74 -17.13 8.66
CA THR A 121 -10.37 -18.52 8.98
C THR A 121 -9.27 -18.54 10.03
N ASP A 122 -9.62 -18.99 11.23
CA ASP A 122 -8.76 -19.24 12.39
C ASP A 122 -7.54 -20.12 12.06
N SER A 123 -6.48 -19.47 11.58
CA SER A 123 -5.12 -19.91 11.85
C SER A 123 -4.59 -18.92 12.88
N GLY A 124 -4.56 -19.31 14.15
CA GLY A 124 -4.39 -18.43 15.33
C GLY A 124 -3.08 -17.65 15.42
N SER A 125 -2.24 -17.65 14.39
CA SER A 125 -0.96 -16.92 14.28
C SER A 125 -1.09 -15.57 13.53
N ASP A 126 -1.99 -15.45 12.55
CA ASP A 126 -2.03 -14.28 11.65
C ASP A 126 -2.68 -13.03 12.28
N LYS A 127 -3.54 -13.21 13.29
CA LYS A 127 -4.23 -12.10 13.98
C LYS A 127 -3.26 -11.21 14.80
N ASN A 128 -2.04 -11.69 15.07
CA ASN A 128 -1.04 -11.01 15.89
C ASN A 128 0.06 -10.29 15.08
N ILE A 129 0.14 -10.50 13.77
CA ILE A 129 1.20 -9.88 12.94
C ILE A 129 0.85 -8.42 12.66
N VAL A 130 -0.34 -8.15 12.11
CA VAL A 130 -0.79 -6.78 11.78
C VAL A 130 -1.84 -6.30 12.78
N ASN A 131 -1.55 -5.19 13.45
CA ASN A 131 -2.48 -4.52 14.35
C ASN A 131 -3.50 -3.69 13.56
N ARG A 132 -4.68 -4.28 13.35
CA ARG A 132 -5.77 -3.63 12.60
C ARG A 132 -6.32 -2.37 13.26
N LYS A 133 -6.22 -2.22 14.59
CA LYS A 133 -6.69 -1.02 15.29
C LYS A 133 -5.79 0.19 15.05
N LEU A 134 -4.51 -0.07 14.80
CA LEU A 134 -3.51 0.96 14.50
C LEU A 134 -3.31 1.17 13.00
N SER A 135 -3.89 0.30 12.16
CA SER A 135 -3.78 0.38 10.71
C SER A 135 -4.91 1.23 10.12
N PHE A 136 -4.63 1.94 9.02
CA PHE A 136 -5.60 2.81 8.37
C PHE A 136 -5.31 2.91 6.87
N ASN A 137 -6.26 3.44 6.12
CA ASN A 137 -6.14 3.68 4.68
C ASN A 137 -6.31 5.17 4.40
N ILE A 138 -5.54 5.68 3.44
CA ILE A 138 -5.74 7.00 2.84
C ILE A 138 -5.84 6.78 1.33
N SER A 139 -6.85 7.33 0.68
CA SER A 139 -6.99 7.26 -0.78
C SER A 139 -7.35 8.62 -1.34
N LEU A 140 -6.71 9.02 -2.43
CA LEU A 140 -6.94 10.28 -3.11
C LEU A 140 -6.38 10.25 -4.54
N ASP A 141 -6.87 11.16 -5.38
CA ASP A 141 -6.22 11.44 -6.66
C ASP A 141 -4.90 12.18 -6.44
N LEU A 142 -3.83 11.59 -6.96
CA LEU A 142 -2.53 12.24 -7.08
C LEU A 142 -2.33 12.63 -8.54
N THR A 143 -2.99 13.71 -8.92
CA THR A 143 -2.93 14.32 -10.26
C THR A 143 -2.51 15.77 -10.12
N ASP A 144 -1.54 16.22 -10.91
CA ASP A 144 -1.28 17.65 -11.05
C ASP A 144 -2.50 18.31 -11.70
N SER A 145 -3.22 19.10 -10.90
CA SER A 145 -4.25 20.01 -11.39
C SER A 145 -3.62 21.28 -11.95
#